data_AF-A0A8C2MB80-F1
#
_entry.id   AF-A0A8C2MB80-F1
#
_cell.length_a   1.000
_cell.length_b   1.000
_cell.length_c   1.000
_cell.angle_alpha   90.00
_cell.angle_beta   90.00
_cell.angle_gamma   90.00
#
_symmetry.space_group_name_H-M   'P 1'
#
loop_
_entity.id
_entity.type
_entity.pdbx_description
1 polymer ?
#
loop_
_entity_poly.entity_id
_entity_poly.type
_entity_poly.pdbx_seq_one_letter_code
_entity_poly.pdbx_strand_id
1 'polypeptide(L)'
;MLQQVNGHSSGTDAEGKASLKGDLQQFLDGEAPLHQLDDLTKVNPVTLETVLRCLQARYTEDIFYTNAGCTLVALNPFKPIPQLYAPELMQEYHAAPQPQKLKPHIFTVGEQTYRNVKSLIKPINQSIVVSGESGAGKTWTSRCLMKFYAVVASSSASCENHKMAERIEQRILNSNPVMEAFGELGVLCANDCPSLPRD
;
A
#
# COMPACT_ATOMS: atom_id res chain seq x y z
N MET A 1 -9.42 -41.31 52.17
CA MET A 1 -9.47 -41.61 50.73
C MET A 1 -9.07 -40.32 50.00
N LEU A 2 -7.76 -40.15 49.78
CA LEU A 2 -7.19 -39.01 49.05
C LEU A 2 -6.56 -39.60 47.80
N GLN A 3 -7.10 -39.26 46.63
CA GLN A 3 -6.56 -39.73 45.36
C GLN A 3 -5.84 -38.56 44.69
N GLN A 4 -4.52 -38.70 44.61
CA GLN A 4 -3.63 -37.83 43.84
C GLN A 4 -3.96 -37.96 42.35
N VAL A 5 -4.06 -36.84 41.65
CA VAL A 5 -4.07 -36.78 40.18
C VAL A 5 -2.72 -36.23 39.73
N ASN A 6 -1.87 -37.10 39.21
CA ASN A 6 -0.57 -36.76 38.61
C ASN A 6 -0.75 -36.54 37.11
N GLY A 7 -0.07 -35.53 36.55
CA GLY A 7 -0.23 -35.07 35.16
C GLY A 7 0.61 -35.78 34.10
N HIS A 8 0.31 -35.46 32.83
CA HIS A 8 1.13 -35.41 31.60
C HIS A 8 0.11 -35.25 30.43
N SER A 9 0.25 -34.34 29.46
CA SER A 9 1.36 -34.26 28.54
C SER A 9 1.31 -32.94 27.74
N SER A 10 2.46 -32.29 27.67
CA SER A 10 2.88 -31.34 26.65
C SER A 10 3.22 -32.13 25.37
N GLY A 11 2.66 -31.77 24.21
CA GLY A 11 2.95 -32.54 22.99
C GLY A 11 2.30 -32.15 21.66
N THR A 12 1.61 -31.02 21.51
CA THR A 12 0.83 -30.71 20.29
C THR A 12 1.45 -29.71 19.30
N ASP A 13 2.66 -29.21 19.54
CA ASP A 13 3.25 -28.15 18.68
C ASP A 13 4.21 -28.66 17.57
N ALA A 14 4.62 -29.94 17.61
CA ALA A 14 5.63 -30.48 16.70
C ALA A 14 5.03 -31.07 15.40
N GLU A 15 3.89 -31.74 15.48
CA GLU A 15 3.24 -32.38 14.31
C GLU A 15 2.64 -31.35 13.34
N GLY A 16 2.03 -30.28 13.85
CA GLY A 16 1.49 -29.20 13.01
C GLY A 16 2.57 -28.43 12.22
N LYS A 17 3.76 -28.26 12.80
CA LYS A 17 4.90 -27.61 12.13
C LYS A 17 5.51 -28.46 11.02
N ALA A 18 5.48 -29.79 11.15
CA ALA A 18 6.00 -30.69 10.14
C ALA A 18 5.09 -30.74 8.89
N SER A 19 3.77 -30.78 9.09
CA SER A 19 2.78 -30.72 7.99
C SER A 19 2.86 -29.41 7.21
N LEU A 20 2.87 -28.27 7.93
CA LEU A 20 3.00 -26.94 7.32
C LEU A 20 4.29 -26.77 6.50
N LYS A 21 5.39 -27.39 6.95
CA LYS A 21 6.68 -27.34 6.24
C LYS A 21 6.64 -28.15 4.93
N GLY A 22 5.90 -29.26 4.90
CA GLY A 22 5.66 -30.04 3.68
C GLY A 22 4.82 -29.27 2.65
N ASP A 23 3.71 -28.68 3.11
CA ASP A 23 2.83 -27.87 2.27
C ASP A 23 3.54 -26.62 1.70
N LEU A 24 4.40 -26.01 2.53
CA LEU A 24 5.24 -24.87 2.13
C LEU A 24 6.24 -25.24 1.05
N GLN A 25 6.96 -26.36 1.22
CA GLN A 25 7.94 -26.84 0.24
C GLN A 25 7.26 -27.15 -1.10
N GLN A 26 6.09 -27.79 -1.08
CA GLN A 26 5.30 -28.06 -2.29
C GLN A 26 4.80 -26.79 -2.98
N PHE A 27 4.39 -25.76 -2.23
CA PHE A 27 3.99 -24.47 -2.79
C PHE A 27 5.17 -23.74 -3.43
N LEU A 28 6.35 -23.78 -2.81
CA LEU A 28 7.56 -23.13 -3.31
C LEU A 28 8.17 -23.86 -4.51
N ASP A 29 8.04 -25.18 -4.55
CA ASP A 29 8.54 -26.03 -5.66
C ASP A 29 7.53 -26.10 -6.82
N GLY A 30 6.29 -25.67 -6.62
CA GLY A 30 5.28 -25.58 -7.67
C GLY A 30 5.64 -24.51 -8.69
N GLU A 31 5.63 -24.87 -9.98
CA GLU A 31 5.86 -23.96 -11.13
C GLU A 31 4.82 -22.83 -11.28
N ALA A 32 3.98 -22.59 -10.27
CA ALA A 32 3.05 -21.48 -10.30
C ALA A 32 3.85 -20.16 -10.29
N PRO A 33 3.67 -19.28 -11.29
CA PRO A 33 4.39 -18.02 -11.33
C PRO A 33 3.90 -17.11 -10.20
N LEU A 34 4.60 -17.15 -9.06
CA LEU A 34 4.27 -16.36 -7.86
C LEU A 34 4.11 -14.87 -8.16
N HIS A 35 4.81 -14.36 -9.18
CA HIS A 35 4.71 -12.99 -9.64
C HIS A 35 3.33 -12.62 -10.22
N GLN A 36 2.52 -13.58 -10.66
CA GLN A 36 1.18 -13.33 -11.21
C GLN A 36 0.10 -13.19 -10.14
N LEU A 37 0.44 -13.43 -8.87
CA LEU A 37 -0.52 -13.37 -7.80
C LEU A 37 -0.76 -11.93 -7.34
N ASP A 38 -1.89 -11.37 -7.77
CA ASP A 38 -2.25 -9.99 -7.48
C ASP A 38 -2.82 -9.76 -6.07
N ASP A 39 -3.17 -10.82 -5.34
CA ASP A 39 -3.72 -10.75 -3.99
C ASP A 39 -3.06 -11.78 -3.07
N LEU A 40 -2.36 -11.29 -2.04
CA LEU A 40 -1.63 -12.10 -1.06
C LEU A 40 -2.54 -13.00 -0.22
N THR A 41 -3.85 -12.70 -0.12
CA THR A 41 -4.81 -13.55 0.60
C THR A 41 -5.09 -14.87 -0.12
N LYS A 42 -4.71 -14.97 -1.40
CA LYS A 42 -4.87 -16.17 -2.23
C LYS A 42 -3.65 -17.11 -2.15
N VAL A 43 -2.60 -16.70 -1.46
CA VAL A 43 -1.42 -17.54 -1.19
C VAL A 43 -1.85 -18.69 -0.26
N ASN A 44 -1.44 -19.92 -0.54
CA ASN A 44 -1.74 -21.05 0.33
C ASN A 44 -0.49 -21.94 0.50
N PRO A 45 0.06 -22.10 1.72
CA PRO A 45 -0.40 -21.51 2.98
C PRO A 45 -0.05 -20.00 3.10
N VAL A 46 -0.90 -19.20 3.76
CA VAL A 46 -0.57 -17.80 4.07
C VAL A 46 0.41 -17.77 5.25
N THR A 47 1.71 -17.67 4.94
CA THR A 47 2.80 -17.59 5.91
C THR A 47 3.71 -16.41 5.58
N LEU A 48 4.51 -15.99 6.55
CA LEU A 48 5.51 -14.94 6.30
C LEU A 48 6.44 -15.30 5.12
N GLU A 49 6.86 -16.55 5.02
CA GLU A 49 7.78 -17.02 3.99
C GLU A 49 7.13 -17.01 2.60
N THR A 50 5.91 -17.53 2.46
CA THR A 50 5.20 -17.53 1.17
C THR A 50 4.87 -16.12 0.69
N VAL A 51 4.45 -15.23 1.61
CA VAL A 51 4.18 -13.83 1.29
C VAL A 51 5.46 -13.11 0.85
N LEU A 52 6.57 -13.29 1.58
CA LEU A 52 7.85 -12.66 1.24
C LEU A 52 8.36 -13.13 -0.13
N ARG A 53 8.27 -14.43 -0.42
CA ARG A 53 8.66 -15.00 -1.72
C ARG A 53 7.80 -14.46 -2.86
N CYS A 54 6.49 -14.33 -2.65
CA CYS A 54 5.57 -13.73 -3.63
C CYS A 54 5.96 -12.27 -3.92
N LEU A 55 6.17 -11.47 -2.89
CA LEU A 55 6.60 -10.07 -3.03
C LEU A 55 7.96 -9.95 -3.71
N GLN A 56 8.92 -10.83 -3.39
CA GLN A 56 10.24 -10.86 -4.03
C GLN A 56 10.15 -11.22 -5.51
N ALA A 57 9.32 -12.21 -5.86
CA ALA A 57 9.10 -12.59 -7.26
C ALA A 57 8.46 -11.45 -8.05
N ARG A 58 7.44 -10.78 -7.49
CA ARG A 58 6.80 -9.61 -8.10
C ARG A 58 7.77 -8.45 -8.29
N TYR A 59 8.59 -8.16 -7.28
CA TYR A 59 9.59 -7.10 -7.36
C TYR A 59 10.64 -7.34 -8.45
N THR A 60 11.02 -8.61 -8.67
CA THR A 60 11.99 -9.00 -9.73
C THR A 60 11.42 -8.77 -11.13
N GLU A 61 10.10 -8.89 -11.28
CA GLU A 61 9.36 -8.64 -12.54
C GLU A 61 8.88 -7.18 -12.69
N ASP A 62 9.42 -6.25 -11.90
CA ASP A 62 9.03 -4.84 -11.89
C ASP A 62 7.53 -4.59 -11.59
N ILE A 63 6.95 -5.43 -10.71
CA ILE A 63 5.59 -5.29 -10.20
C ILE A 63 5.63 -4.87 -8.72
N PHE A 64 5.28 -3.62 -8.46
CA PHE A 64 5.48 -2.98 -7.14
C PHE A 64 4.23 -2.90 -6.27
N TYR A 65 3.07 -3.19 -6.82
CA TYR A 65 1.78 -3.11 -6.13
C TYR A 65 1.15 -4.49 -6.03
N THR A 66 0.65 -4.84 -4.86
CA THR A 66 -0.01 -6.13 -4.61
C THR A 66 -1.14 -5.93 -3.61
N ASN A 67 -2.31 -6.52 -3.85
CA ASN A 67 -3.40 -6.46 -2.87
C ASN A 67 -3.12 -7.40 -1.69
N ALA A 68 -3.61 -7.01 -0.53
CA ALA A 68 -3.70 -7.84 0.66
C ALA A 68 -5.12 -7.65 1.23
N GLY A 69 -6.08 -8.34 0.64
CA GLY A 69 -7.50 -8.15 0.92
C GLY A 69 -7.96 -6.73 0.58
N CYS A 70 -8.36 -5.96 1.60
CA CYS A 70 -8.80 -4.57 1.43
C CYS A 70 -7.65 -3.54 1.44
N THR A 71 -6.42 -3.97 1.73
CA THR A 71 -5.24 -3.11 1.79
C THR A 71 -4.38 -3.29 0.54
N LEU A 72 -3.61 -2.26 0.20
CA LEU A 72 -2.65 -2.30 -0.91
C LEU A 72 -1.24 -2.25 -0.35
N VAL A 73 -0.43 -3.26 -0.69
CA VAL A 73 0.99 -3.31 -0.40
C VAL A 73 1.73 -2.65 -1.57
N ALA A 74 2.53 -1.63 -1.28
CA ALA A 74 3.38 -0.93 -2.23
C ALA A 74 4.84 -1.12 -1.86
N LEU A 75 5.65 -1.63 -2.78
CA LEU A 75 7.10 -1.77 -2.63
C LEU A 75 7.77 -0.59 -3.34
N ASN A 76 8.72 0.07 -2.68
CA ASN A 76 9.47 1.17 -3.28
C ASN A 76 10.45 0.61 -4.33
N PRO A 77 10.35 0.97 -5.63
CA PRO A 77 11.26 0.48 -6.67
C PRO A 77 12.68 1.04 -6.57
N PHE A 78 12.89 2.15 -5.82
CA PHE A 78 14.14 2.93 -5.78
C PHE A 78 14.69 3.35 -7.16
N LYS A 79 13.86 3.27 -8.20
CA LYS A 79 14.16 3.70 -9.57
C LYS A 79 12.96 4.44 -10.16
N PRO A 80 13.18 5.41 -11.06
CA PRO A 80 12.08 6.06 -11.76
C PRO A 80 11.42 5.09 -12.72
N ILE A 81 10.09 5.00 -12.67
CA ILE A 81 9.28 4.15 -13.57
C ILE A 81 8.18 5.03 -14.16
N PRO A 82 8.48 5.80 -15.23
CA PRO A 82 7.57 6.83 -15.74
C PRO A 82 6.20 6.27 -16.14
N GLN A 83 6.18 5.09 -16.77
CA GLN A 83 4.98 4.40 -17.22
C GLN A 83 4.00 4.02 -16.10
N LEU A 84 4.48 3.87 -14.85
CA LEU A 84 3.65 3.48 -13.71
C LEU A 84 2.76 4.63 -13.19
N TYR A 85 3.10 5.87 -13.51
CA TYR A 85 2.36 7.06 -13.05
C TYR A 85 1.97 7.98 -14.21
N ALA A 86 1.88 7.42 -15.41
CA ALA A 86 1.52 8.14 -16.62
C ALA A 86 0.05 8.62 -16.54
N PRO A 87 -0.26 9.84 -17.03
CA PRO A 87 -1.65 10.34 -17.06
C PRO A 87 -2.61 9.41 -17.81
N GLU A 88 -2.13 8.73 -18.85
CA GLU A 88 -2.91 7.79 -19.64
C GLU A 88 -3.38 6.60 -18.77
N LEU A 89 -2.50 6.10 -17.90
CA LEU A 89 -2.83 5.04 -16.97
C LEU A 89 -3.85 5.51 -15.93
N MET A 90 -3.72 6.75 -15.42
CA MET A 90 -4.72 7.32 -14.50
C MET A 90 -6.12 7.35 -15.15
N GLN A 91 -6.20 7.75 -16.42
CA GLN A 91 -7.45 7.77 -17.17
C GLN A 91 -8.02 6.36 -17.41
N GLU A 92 -7.16 5.37 -17.69
CA GLU A 92 -7.57 3.98 -17.83
C GLU A 92 -8.25 3.46 -16.55
N TYR A 93 -7.62 3.68 -15.39
CA TYR A 93 -8.19 3.27 -14.10
C TYR A 93 -9.50 4.00 -13.78
N HIS A 94 -9.63 5.28 -14.16
CA HIS A 94 -10.85 6.05 -13.96
C HIS A 94 -12.00 5.56 -14.84
N ALA A 95 -11.73 5.30 -16.12
CA ALA A 95 -12.72 4.87 -17.10
C ALA A 95 -13.18 3.42 -16.90
N ALA A 96 -12.38 2.58 -16.25
CA ALA A 96 -12.69 1.17 -16.06
C ALA A 96 -13.97 0.96 -15.23
N PRO A 97 -14.96 0.18 -15.69
CA PRO A 97 -16.19 -0.03 -14.93
C PRO A 97 -15.96 -0.76 -13.60
N GLN A 98 -14.95 -1.62 -13.54
CA GLN A 98 -14.59 -2.42 -12.35
C GLN A 98 -13.08 -2.33 -12.09
N PRO A 99 -12.59 -1.23 -11.47
CA PRO A 99 -11.16 -0.99 -11.25
C PRO A 99 -10.50 -2.07 -10.38
N GLN A 100 -11.26 -2.75 -9.53
CA GLN A 100 -10.82 -3.89 -8.72
C GLN A 100 -10.44 -5.14 -9.54
N LYS A 101 -10.83 -5.21 -10.82
CA LYS A 101 -10.41 -6.29 -11.75
C LYS A 101 -9.13 -5.97 -12.49
N LEU A 102 -8.69 -4.71 -12.48
CA LEU A 102 -7.41 -4.32 -13.06
C LEU A 102 -6.27 -4.79 -12.14
N LYS A 103 -5.03 -4.69 -12.64
CA LYS A 103 -3.85 -4.97 -11.85
C LYS A 103 -3.84 -4.09 -10.58
N PRO A 104 -3.34 -4.60 -9.44
CA PRO A 104 -3.22 -3.82 -8.22
C PRO A 104 -2.46 -2.52 -8.48
N HIS A 105 -3.03 -1.40 -8.06
CA HIS A 105 -2.40 -0.10 -8.21
C HIS A 105 -2.97 0.90 -7.21
N ILE A 106 -2.20 1.95 -6.91
CA ILE A 106 -2.67 3.04 -6.04
C ILE A 106 -3.89 3.77 -6.63
N PHE A 107 -4.01 3.76 -7.96
CA PHE A 107 -5.15 4.35 -8.67
C PHE A 107 -6.45 3.57 -8.45
N THR A 108 -6.40 2.26 -8.20
CA THR A 108 -7.58 1.49 -7.79
C THR A 108 -8.13 2.00 -6.47
N VAL A 109 -7.24 2.29 -5.50
CA VAL A 109 -7.62 2.85 -4.20
C VAL A 109 -8.20 4.26 -4.36
N GLY A 110 -7.52 5.11 -5.15
CA GLY A 110 -8.00 6.45 -5.45
C GLY A 110 -9.37 6.46 -6.12
N GLU A 111 -9.57 5.62 -7.13
CA GLU A 111 -10.84 5.52 -7.85
C GLU A 111 -11.96 4.99 -6.96
N GLN A 112 -11.69 3.99 -6.12
CA GLN A 112 -12.67 3.48 -5.16
C GLN A 112 -13.10 4.56 -4.18
N THR A 113 -12.15 5.34 -3.65
CA THR A 113 -12.43 6.48 -2.79
C THR A 113 -13.26 7.54 -3.50
N TYR A 114 -12.90 7.91 -4.73
CA TYR A 114 -13.66 8.87 -5.54
C TYR A 114 -15.11 8.42 -5.78
N ARG A 115 -15.30 7.16 -6.17
CA ARG A 115 -16.63 6.58 -6.37
C ARG A 115 -17.45 6.55 -5.10
N ASN A 116 -16.86 6.22 -3.96
CA ASN A 116 -17.55 6.22 -2.67
C ASN A 116 -18.08 7.60 -2.29
N VAL A 117 -17.32 8.66 -2.59
CA VAL A 117 -17.79 10.05 -2.38
C VAL A 117 -18.93 10.40 -3.34
N LYS A 118 -18.82 10.00 -4.61
CA LYS A 118 -19.78 10.36 -5.67
C LYS A 118 -21.08 9.54 -5.68
N SER A 119 -21.05 8.30 -5.21
CA SER A 119 -22.18 7.36 -5.29
C SER A 119 -23.30 7.66 -4.29
N LEU A 120 -23.02 8.44 -3.25
CA LEU A 120 -23.96 8.71 -2.17
C LEU A 120 -24.70 10.04 -2.40
N ILE A 121 -26.02 10.02 -2.21
CA ILE A 121 -26.87 11.23 -2.25
C ILE A 121 -26.37 12.29 -1.26
N LYS A 122 -25.85 11.84 -0.11
CA LYS A 122 -25.10 12.66 0.84
C LYS A 122 -23.65 12.18 0.85
N PRO A 123 -22.69 12.98 0.38
CA PRO A 123 -21.29 12.57 0.36
C PRO A 123 -20.78 12.34 1.78
N ILE A 124 -20.13 11.20 2.00
CA ILE A 124 -19.44 10.86 3.25
C ILE A 124 -17.94 11.04 3.03
N ASN A 125 -17.30 11.76 3.95
CA ASN A 125 -15.85 11.97 3.92
C ASN A 125 -15.11 10.63 3.94
N GLN A 126 -14.12 10.48 3.05
CA GLN A 126 -13.26 9.31 2.98
C GLN A 126 -11.85 9.66 3.45
N SER A 127 -11.14 8.68 4.00
CA SER A 127 -9.74 8.81 4.38
C SER A 127 -8.90 7.68 3.76
N ILE A 128 -7.70 8.03 3.31
CA ILE A 128 -6.69 7.08 2.85
C ILE A 128 -5.51 7.20 3.81
N VAL A 129 -5.16 6.10 4.47
CA VAL A 129 -4.03 6.04 5.39
C VAL A 129 -2.85 5.37 4.70
N VAL A 130 -1.73 6.09 4.60
CA VAL A 130 -0.48 5.58 4.02
C VAL A 130 0.52 5.37 5.14
N SER A 131 0.83 4.11 5.45
CA SER A 131 1.79 3.72 6.49
C SER A 131 3.07 3.16 5.89
N GLY A 132 4.16 3.21 6.66
CA GLY A 132 5.47 2.70 6.26
C GLY A 132 6.62 3.39 7.00
N GLU A 133 7.79 2.76 7.01
CA GLU A 133 9.01 3.32 7.60
C GLU A 133 9.53 4.54 6.82
N SER A 134 10.56 5.19 7.35
CA SER A 134 11.25 6.26 6.62
C SER A 134 11.80 5.72 5.30
N GLY A 135 11.63 6.46 4.20
CA GLY A 135 12.06 6.02 2.87
C GLY A 135 11.14 4.99 2.17
N ALA A 136 10.05 4.53 2.79
CA ALA A 136 9.11 3.59 2.18
C ALA A 136 8.30 4.18 1.00
N GLY A 137 8.37 5.50 0.77
CA GLY A 137 7.65 6.18 -0.32
C GLY A 137 6.28 6.76 0.04
N LYS A 138 5.97 6.94 1.35
CA LYS A 138 4.69 7.50 1.82
C LYS A 138 4.31 8.82 1.14
N THR A 139 5.22 9.80 1.17
CA THR A 139 5.01 11.12 0.54
C THR A 139 4.79 11.02 -0.95
N TRP A 140 5.55 10.16 -1.63
CA TRP A 140 5.41 9.93 -3.07
C TRP A 140 4.02 9.36 -3.40
N THR A 141 3.58 8.34 -2.67
CA THR A 141 2.25 7.76 -2.80
C THR A 141 1.14 8.80 -2.62
N SER A 142 1.24 9.66 -1.60
CA SER A 142 0.28 10.76 -1.39
C SER A 142 0.26 11.74 -2.57
N ARG A 143 1.42 12.12 -3.09
CA ARG A 143 1.54 12.98 -4.29
C ARG A 143 0.88 12.33 -5.51
N CYS A 144 1.10 11.03 -5.73
CA CYS A 144 0.51 10.29 -6.84
C CYS A 144 -1.03 10.24 -6.76
N LEU A 145 -1.59 10.06 -5.56
CA LEU A 145 -3.04 10.13 -5.34
C LEU A 145 -3.60 11.53 -5.63
N MET A 146 -2.92 12.58 -5.18
CA MET A 146 -3.33 13.96 -5.45
C MET A 146 -3.34 14.26 -6.95
N LYS A 147 -2.31 13.83 -7.67
CA LYS A 147 -2.24 13.91 -9.13
C LYS A 147 -3.37 13.16 -9.81
N PHE A 148 -3.65 11.93 -9.38
CA PHE A 148 -4.76 11.14 -9.89
C PHE A 148 -6.09 11.89 -9.77
N TYR A 149 -6.40 12.47 -8.60
CA TYR A 149 -7.63 13.25 -8.42
C TYR A 149 -7.68 14.52 -9.28
N ALA A 150 -6.55 15.20 -9.49
CA ALA A 150 -6.48 16.36 -10.37
C ALA A 150 -6.80 15.98 -11.83
N VAL A 151 -6.25 14.86 -12.30
CA VAL A 151 -6.50 14.32 -13.66
C VAL A 151 -7.98 13.91 -13.82
N VAL A 152 -8.54 13.19 -12.85
CA VAL A 152 -9.95 12.77 -12.84
C VAL A 152 -10.90 13.96 -12.82
N ALA A 153 -10.62 14.98 -11.99
CA ALA A 153 -11.42 16.20 -11.93
C ALA A 153 -11.36 16.98 -13.25
N SER A 154 -10.18 17.03 -13.89
CA SER A 154 -9.98 17.70 -15.18
C SER A 154 -10.71 16.99 -16.33
N SER A 155 -10.78 15.66 -16.30
CA SER A 155 -11.53 14.88 -17.31
C SER A 155 -13.04 15.12 -17.27
N SER A 156 -13.56 15.61 -16.15
CA SER A 156 -15.00 15.80 -15.92
C SER A 156 -15.47 17.23 -16.20
N ALA A 157 -14.56 18.16 -16.50
CA ALA A 157 -14.83 19.60 -16.41
C ALA A 157 -14.44 20.37 -17.68
N SER A 158 -15.17 21.46 -17.96
CA SER A 158 -14.89 22.39 -19.07
C SER A 158 -13.50 23.06 -18.97
N CYS A 159 -12.98 23.59 -20.08
CA CYS A 159 -11.63 24.18 -20.21
C CYS A 159 -11.22 25.16 -19.08
N GLU A 160 -12.14 25.93 -18.53
CA GLU A 160 -11.87 26.87 -17.41
C GLU A 160 -11.56 26.16 -16.08
N ASN A 161 -12.16 24.99 -15.84
CA ASN A 161 -11.92 24.20 -14.63
C ASN A 161 -10.57 23.45 -14.67
N HIS A 162 -10.04 23.18 -15.87
CA HIS A 162 -8.71 22.56 -16.05
C HIS A 162 -7.61 23.43 -15.42
N LYS A 163 -7.64 24.74 -15.68
CA LYS A 163 -6.67 25.69 -15.09
C LYS A 163 -6.78 25.77 -13.57
N MET A 164 -7.97 25.54 -13.01
CA MET A 164 -8.19 25.54 -11.56
C MET A 164 -7.66 24.24 -10.92
N ALA A 165 -7.94 23.08 -11.53
CA ALA A 165 -7.42 21.79 -11.07
C ALA A 165 -5.89 21.76 -11.09
N GLU A 166 -5.27 22.27 -12.17
CA GLU A 166 -3.83 22.41 -12.30
C GLU A 166 -3.24 23.35 -11.23
N ARG A 167 -3.90 24.49 -10.96
CA ARG A 167 -3.49 25.39 -9.85
C ARG A 167 -3.59 24.74 -8.47
N ILE A 168 -4.61 23.92 -8.23
CA ILE A 168 -4.76 23.19 -6.96
C ILE A 168 -3.66 22.14 -6.84
N GLU A 169 -3.39 21.37 -7.90
CA GLU A 169 -2.29 20.40 -7.94
C GLU A 169 -0.96 21.09 -7.61
N GLN A 170 -0.63 22.18 -8.31
CA GLN A 170 0.61 22.92 -8.08
C GLN A 170 0.72 23.44 -6.65
N ARG A 171 -0.37 23.96 -6.07
CA ARG A 171 -0.37 24.42 -4.67
C ARG A 171 -0.09 23.28 -3.68
N ILE A 172 -0.70 22.12 -3.89
CA ILE A 172 -0.51 20.95 -3.02
C ILE A 172 0.91 20.38 -3.18
N LEU A 173 1.44 20.32 -4.41
CA LEU A 173 2.81 19.84 -4.65
C LEU A 173 3.86 20.82 -4.09
N ASN A 174 3.58 22.13 -4.13
CA ASN A 174 4.47 23.18 -3.63
C ASN A 174 4.41 23.36 -2.10
N SER A 175 3.37 22.86 -1.43
CA SER A 175 3.32 22.85 0.04
C SER A 175 4.22 21.78 0.66
N ASN A 176 4.56 20.71 -0.07
CA ASN A 176 5.34 19.60 0.46
C ASN A 176 6.76 19.98 0.92
N PRO A 177 7.57 20.73 0.14
CA PRO A 177 8.89 21.16 0.59
C PRO A 177 8.84 22.01 1.87
N VAL A 178 7.80 22.83 2.01
CA VAL A 178 7.59 23.66 3.20
C VAL A 178 7.25 22.77 4.41
N MET A 179 6.31 21.85 4.25
CA MET A 179 5.92 20.91 5.31
C MET A 179 7.04 19.94 5.71
N GLU A 180 7.83 19.48 4.74
CA GLU A 180 9.02 18.66 4.98
C GLU A 180 10.08 19.44 5.75
N ALA A 181 10.39 20.68 5.35
CA ALA A 181 11.33 21.53 6.06
C ALA A 181 10.92 21.78 7.53
N PHE A 182 9.64 22.06 7.79
CA PHE A 182 9.14 22.24 9.16
C PHE A 182 9.07 20.92 9.96
N GLY A 183 8.74 19.81 9.33
CA GLY A 183 8.69 18.49 9.97
C GLY A 183 10.08 17.95 10.31
N GLU A 184 11.06 18.15 9.42
CA GLU A 184 12.46 17.74 9.60
C GLU A 184 13.16 18.59 10.66
N LEU A 185 12.90 19.91 10.71
CA LEU A 185 13.39 20.79 11.78
C LEU A 185 12.92 20.33 13.17
N GLY A 186 11.68 19.83 13.30
CA GLY A 186 11.16 19.32 14.57
C GLY A 186 11.86 18.04 15.04
N VAL A 187 12.25 17.15 14.12
CA VAL A 187 13.00 15.93 14.43
C VAL A 187 14.45 16.23 14.78
N LEU A 188 15.09 17.21 14.10
CA LEU A 188 16.43 17.69 14.45
C LEU A 188 16.43 18.36 15.83
N CYS A 189 15.49 19.27 16.12
CA CYS A 189 15.38 19.92 17.43
C CYS A 189 15.07 18.96 18.58
N ALA A 190 14.41 17.82 18.33
CA ALA A 190 14.18 16.79 19.34
C ALA A 190 15.46 16.00 19.69
N ASN A 191 16.38 15.83 18.73
CA ASN A 191 17.66 15.13 18.93
C ASN A 191 18.79 16.06 19.43
N ASP A 192 18.70 17.37 19.15
CA ASP A 192 19.68 18.38 19.58
C ASP A 192 19.33 19.04 20.93
N CYS A 193 18.37 18.50 21.69
CA CYS A 193 18.07 19.01 23.02
C CYS A 193 19.14 18.51 24.00
N PRO A 194 20.10 19.34 24.46
CA PRO A 194 21.01 18.94 25.51
C PRO A 194 20.15 18.79 26.76
N SER A 195 20.21 17.63 27.40
CA SER A 195 19.65 17.44 28.74
C SER A 195 20.18 18.54 29.66
N LEU A 196 19.35 19.56 29.92
CA LEU A 196 19.62 20.59 30.90
C LEU A 196 19.88 19.91 32.25
N PRO A 197 20.92 20.34 33.01
CA PRO A 197 21.18 19.77 34.32
C PRO A 197 19.99 20.08 35.23
N ARG A 198 19.52 19.03 35.90
CA ARG A 198 18.59 19.17 37.02
C ARG A 198 19.40 19.70 38.20
N ASP A 199 19.25 20.99 38.49
CA ASP A 199 19.51 21.56 39.82
C ASP A 199 18.27 21.37 40.71
#